data_AF-A0A3D1KJA8-F1
#
_entry.id   AF-A0A3D1KJA8-F1
#
_cell.length_a   1.000
_cell.length_b   1.000
_cell.length_c   1.000
_cell.angle_alpha   90.00
_cell.angle_beta   90.00
_cell.angle_gamma   90.00
#
_symmetry.space_group_name_H-M   'P 1'
#
loop_
_entity.id
_entity.type
_entity.pdbx_description
1 polymer ?
#
loop_
_entity_poly.entity_id
_entity_poly.type
_entity_poly.pdbx_seq_one_letter_code
_entity_poly.pdbx_strand_id
1 'polypeptide(L)'
;MQNKPLIIIITLIALFGLGVGYWYFKGAKNSTLDSPGVCSLENCHGLDIKCGPNPPQVCTESYMVGDRCLQYAKCGVQNGQCRQIENSQFTQCKLCIQICVDANKADNIKLFDCASKCN
;
A
#
# COMPACT_ATOMS: atom_id res chain seq x y z
N MET A 1 -10.51 -27.34 -56.91
CA MET A 1 -11.50 -27.89 -55.94
C MET A 1 -11.19 -27.24 -54.60
N GLN A 2 -12.14 -26.47 -54.07
CA GLN A 2 -11.91 -25.51 -52.99
C GLN A 2 -11.99 -26.23 -51.64
N ASN A 3 -10.93 -26.16 -50.83
CA ASN A 3 -10.77 -26.84 -49.53
C ASN A 3 -11.63 -26.21 -48.42
N LYS A 4 -12.93 -26.02 -48.71
CA LYS A 4 -13.95 -25.45 -47.82
C LYS A 4 -13.98 -26.10 -46.43
N PRO A 5 -13.84 -27.42 -46.25
CA PRO A 5 -13.85 -27.99 -44.89
C PRO A 5 -12.62 -27.59 -44.07
N LEU A 6 -11.46 -27.37 -44.69
CA LEU A 6 -10.23 -27.00 -43.99
C LEU A 6 -10.30 -25.57 -43.43
N ILE A 7 -10.87 -24.65 -44.21
CA ILE A 7 -11.04 -23.23 -43.81
C ILE A 7 -11.97 -23.10 -42.60
N ILE A 8 -13.05 -23.90 -42.57
CA ILE A 8 -14.03 -23.92 -41.47
C ILE A 8 -13.37 -24.43 -40.17
N ILE A 9 -12.55 -25.48 -40.25
CA ILE A 9 -11.87 -26.03 -39.08
C ILE A 9 -10.88 -25.02 -38.49
N ILE A 10 -10.10 -24.33 -39.33
CA ILE A 10 -9.13 -23.32 -38.86
C ILE A 10 -9.83 -22.14 -38.18
N THR A 11 -10.98 -21.69 -38.71
CA THR A 11 -11.74 -20.59 -38.09
C THR A 11 -12.33 -20.98 -36.74
N LEU A 12 -12.82 -22.23 -36.59
CA LEU A 12 -13.31 -22.73 -35.30
C LEU A 12 -12.22 -22.80 -34.24
N ILE A 13 -11.01 -23.27 -34.60
CA ILE A 13 -9.86 -23.33 -33.68
C ILE A 13 -9.45 -21.93 -33.23
N ALA A 14 -9.38 -20.97 -34.16
CA ALA A 14 -9.01 -19.60 -33.84
C ALA A 14 -10.03 -18.94 -32.89
N LEU A 15 -11.33 -19.12 -33.12
CA LEU A 15 -12.38 -18.59 -32.26
C LEU A 15 -12.36 -19.23 -30.86
N PHE A 16 -12.10 -20.54 -30.77
CA PHE A 16 -11.98 -21.23 -29.49
C PHE A 16 -10.76 -20.75 -28.71
N GLY A 17 -9.61 -20.60 -29.38
CA GLY A 17 -8.38 -20.06 -28.77
C GLY A 17 -8.54 -18.64 -28.24
N LEU A 18 -9.22 -17.76 -28.99
CA LEU A 18 -9.53 -16.40 -28.56
C LEU A 18 -10.49 -16.38 -27.37
N GLY A 19 -11.52 -17.25 -27.37
CA GLY A 19 -12.46 -17.38 -26.25
C GLY A 19 -11.79 -17.84 -24.96
N VAL A 20 -10.97 -18.90 -25.03
CA VAL A 20 -10.22 -19.43 -23.88
C VAL A 20 -9.19 -18.41 -23.40
N GLY A 21 -8.46 -17.76 -24.31
CA GLY A 21 -7.48 -16.72 -23.98
C GLY A 21 -8.13 -15.51 -23.29
N TYR A 22 -9.27 -15.03 -23.80
CA TYR A 22 -10.04 -13.96 -23.17
C TYR A 22 -10.54 -14.35 -21.77
N TRP A 23 -11.01 -15.58 -21.60
CA TRP A 23 -11.49 -16.08 -20.31
C TRP A 23 -10.36 -16.20 -19.27
N TYR A 24 -9.20 -16.74 -19.68
CA TYR A 24 -7.99 -16.79 -18.86
C TYR A 24 -7.50 -15.40 -18.46
N PHE A 25 -7.45 -14.46 -19.42
CA PHE A 25 -6.97 -13.10 -19.17
C PHE A 25 -7.93 -12.30 -18.28
N LYS A 26 -9.24 -12.54 -18.39
CA LYS A 26 -10.25 -11.96 -17.50
C LYS A 26 -10.19 -12.57 -16.09
N GLY A 27 -9.94 -13.88 -15.96
CA GLY A 27 -9.76 -14.56 -14.68
C GLY A 27 -8.52 -14.10 -13.92
N ALA A 28 -7.40 -13.84 -14.61
CA ALA A 28 -6.16 -13.39 -13.98
C ALA A 28 -6.24 -11.98 -13.37
N LYS A 29 -7.16 -11.11 -13.84
CA LYS A 29 -7.38 -9.78 -13.25
C LYS A 29 -8.18 -9.79 -11.95
N ASN A 30 -8.73 -10.93 -11.54
CA ASN A 30 -9.42 -11.08 -10.27
C ASN A 30 -8.49 -11.60 -9.14
N SER A 31 -7.21 -11.84 -9.42
CA SER A 31 -6.21 -12.18 -8.41
C SER A 31 -5.57 -10.92 -7.81
N THR A 32 -6.37 -9.96 -7.37
CA THR A 32 -5.95 -9.08 -6.29
C THR A 32 -6.35 -9.75 -4.99
N LEU A 33 -5.43 -9.77 -4.03
CA LEU A 33 -5.61 -10.19 -2.65
C LEU A 33 -6.89 -9.58 -2.02
N ASP A 34 -8.05 -10.15 -2.30
CA ASP A 34 -9.30 -9.82 -1.65
C ASP A 34 -9.50 -10.82 -0.51
N SER A 35 -8.78 -10.58 0.58
CA SER A 35 -9.44 -10.75 1.87
C SER A 35 -10.34 -9.52 2.03
N PRO A 36 -11.67 -9.66 1.99
CA PRO A 36 -12.53 -8.56 2.37
C PRO A 36 -12.33 -8.28 3.86
N GLY A 37 -11.75 -7.12 4.19
CA GLY A 37 -12.12 -6.48 5.47
C GLY A 37 -11.16 -5.47 6.06
N VAL A 38 -9.84 -5.64 5.97
CA VAL A 38 -8.91 -4.82 6.78
C VAL A 38 -7.82 -4.24 5.89
N CYS A 39 -7.83 -2.92 5.74
CA CYS A 39 -6.69 -2.15 5.26
C CYS A 39 -6.33 -1.19 6.38
N SER A 40 -5.25 -1.49 7.10
CA SER A 40 -4.88 -0.81 8.34
C SER A 40 -3.37 -0.63 8.42
N LEU A 41 -2.94 0.15 9.39
CA LEU A 41 -1.54 0.39 9.66
C LEU A 41 -0.89 -0.91 10.17
N GLU A 42 0.20 -1.35 9.55
CA GLU A 42 0.94 -2.56 9.92
C GLU A 42 2.20 -2.27 10.76
N ASN A 43 2.67 -1.01 10.79
CA ASN A 43 3.80 -0.61 11.63
C ASN A 43 3.33 0.06 12.93
N CYS A 44 3.93 -0.34 14.05
CA CYS A 44 3.70 0.27 15.37
C CYS A 44 4.45 1.59 15.56
N HIS A 45 5.62 1.72 14.94
CA HIS A 45 6.56 2.81 15.17
C HIS A 45 7.14 3.31 13.85
N GLY A 46 7.70 4.52 13.91
CA GLY A 46 8.37 5.16 12.79
C GLY A 46 7.41 5.81 11.78
N LEU A 47 7.99 6.56 10.83
CA LEU A 47 7.25 7.42 9.89
C LEU A 47 7.16 6.85 8.47
N ASP A 48 7.60 5.61 8.26
CA ASP A 48 7.47 4.85 7.02
C ASP A 48 6.22 3.96 7.10
N ILE A 49 5.10 4.49 6.61
CA ILE A 49 3.77 3.91 6.80
C ILE A 49 3.61 2.65 5.96
N LYS A 50 3.36 1.53 6.63
CA LYS A 50 3.00 0.26 5.98
C LYS A 50 1.51 0.03 6.13
N CYS A 51 0.82 -0.13 5.01
CA CYS A 51 -0.60 -0.42 4.98
C CYS A 51 -0.83 -1.83 4.45
N GLY A 52 -1.66 -2.59 5.14
CA GLY A 52 -1.99 -3.95 4.73
C GLY A 52 -3.05 -4.59 5.63
N PRO A 53 -3.30 -5.90 5.45
CA PRO A 53 -4.34 -6.62 6.15
C PRO A 53 -3.93 -7.13 7.53
N ASN A 54 -2.67 -6.95 7.95
CA ASN A 54 -2.13 -7.52 9.18
C ASN A 54 -1.76 -6.42 10.19
N PRO A 55 -2.73 -5.70 10.78
CA PRO A 55 -2.42 -4.74 11.82
C PRO A 55 -1.75 -5.44 13.02
N PRO A 56 -0.76 -4.80 13.66
CA PRO A 56 -0.10 -5.38 14.81
C PRO A 56 -1.10 -5.51 15.96
N GLN A 57 -1.17 -6.69 16.57
CA GLN A 57 -2.05 -6.91 17.73
C GLN A 57 -1.50 -6.26 19.00
N VAL A 58 -0.16 -6.20 19.11
CA VAL A 58 0.56 -5.63 20.23
C VAL A 58 1.77 -4.90 19.68
N CYS A 59 2.04 -3.71 20.22
CA CYS A 59 3.24 -2.94 19.96
C CYS A 59 4.20 -3.04 21.14
N THR A 60 5.49 -2.96 20.86
CA THR A 60 6.51 -2.85 21.91
C THR A 60 6.36 -1.51 22.64
N GLU A 61 6.74 -1.44 23.92
CA GLU A 61 6.77 -0.16 24.67
C GLU A 61 7.92 0.77 24.24
N SER A 62 8.53 0.52 23.09
CA SER A 62 9.53 1.41 22.49
C SER A 62 8.87 2.68 21.98
N TYR A 63 9.53 3.82 22.13
CA TYR A 63 9.10 5.07 21.49
C TYR A 63 10.17 5.52 20.49
N MET A 64 9.78 5.68 19.22
CA MET A 64 10.63 6.27 18.20
C MET A 64 10.30 7.75 18.00
N VAL A 65 11.31 8.50 17.57
CA VAL A 65 11.14 9.91 17.21
C VAL A 65 10.10 10.02 16.09
N GLY A 66 9.02 10.75 16.35
CA GLY A 66 7.93 10.95 15.41
C GLY A 66 6.74 9.98 15.55
N ASP A 67 6.76 9.02 16.48
CA ASP A 67 5.62 8.11 16.69
C ASP A 67 4.31 8.85 16.95
N ARG A 68 4.38 10.03 17.58
CA ARG A 68 3.22 10.92 17.75
C ARG A 68 2.53 11.28 16.42
N CYS A 69 3.25 11.35 15.30
CA CYS A 69 2.65 11.62 14.00
C CYS A 69 1.75 10.48 13.52
N LEU A 70 1.93 9.25 14.01
CA LEU A 70 1.12 8.08 13.59
C LEU A 70 -0.37 8.26 13.88
N GLN A 71 -0.74 9.09 14.86
CA GLN A 71 -2.15 9.44 15.12
C GLN A 71 -2.85 10.06 13.90
N TYR A 72 -2.08 10.66 12.98
CA TYR A 72 -2.59 11.26 11.75
C TYR A 72 -2.47 10.33 10.54
N ALA A 73 -1.73 9.23 10.65
CA ALA A 73 -1.57 8.27 9.56
C ALA A 73 -2.89 7.52 9.32
N LYS A 74 -3.24 7.33 8.05
CA LYS A 74 -4.44 6.60 7.64
C LYS A 74 -4.10 5.65 6.51
N CYS A 75 -4.60 4.44 6.60
CA CYS A 75 -4.57 3.45 5.52
C CYS A 75 -5.98 3.26 4.98
N GLY A 76 -6.09 3.00 3.68
CA GLY A 76 -7.34 2.64 3.05
C GLY A 76 -7.14 2.12 1.63
N VAL A 77 -8.24 1.66 1.03
CA VAL A 77 -8.20 1.07 -0.31
C VAL A 77 -8.33 2.19 -1.36
N GLN A 78 -7.32 2.32 -2.21
CA GLN A 78 -7.31 3.22 -3.36
C GLN A 78 -7.02 2.41 -4.63
N ASN A 79 -7.91 2.47 -5.62
CA ASN A 79 -7.80 1.71 -6.88
C ASN A 79 -7.57 0.20 -6.68
N GLY A 80 -8.27 -0.40 -5.72
CA GLY A 80 -8.14 -1.83 -5.40
C GLY A 80 -6.85 -2.21 -4.68
N GLN A 81 -6.07 -1.25 -4.18
CA GLN A 81 -4.83 -1.50 -3.43
C GLN A 81 -4.88 -0.82 -2.07
N CYS A 82 -4.46 -1.53 -1.03
CA CYS A 82 -4.31 -0.97 0.30
C CYS A 82 -3.08 -0.04 0.33
N ARG A 83 -3.31 1.25 0.59
CA ARG A 83 -2.29 2.30 0.52
C ARG A 83 -2.48 3.31 1.64
N GLN A 84 -1.43 4.09 1.91
CA GLN A 84 -1.54 5.25 2.78
C GLN A 84 -2.45 6.28 2.11
N ILE A 85 -3.47 6.73 2.84
CA ILE A 85 -4.30 7.87 2.45
C ILE A 85 -3.53 9.15 2.78
N GLU A 86 -3.48 10.06 1.81
CA GLU A 86 -2.88 11.37 2.00
C GLU A 86 -3.55 12.13 3.13
N ASN A 87 -2.74 12.67 4.05
CA ASN A 87 -3.20 13.49 5.15
C ASN A 87 -2.20 14.63 5.36
N SER A 88 -2.67 15.87 5.21
CA SER A 88 -1.83 17.06 5.34
C SER A 88 -1.23 17.21 6.75
N GLN A 89 -1.93 16.82 7.81
CA GLN A 89 -1.40 16.84 9.18
C GLN A 89 -0.26 15.83 9.35
N PHE A 90 -0.43 14.62 8.81
CA PHE A 90 0.65 13.63 8.84
C PHE A 90 1.89 14.13 8.09
N THR A 91 1.69 14.72 6.90
CA THR A 91 2.78 15.28 6.09
C THR A 91 3.50 16.42 6.79
N GLN A 92 2.76 17.34 7.44
CA GLN A 92 3.33 18.45 8.21
C GLN A 92 4.10 17.95 9.43
N CYS A 93 3.52 17.03 10.20
CA CYS A 93 4.18 16.43 11.35
C CYS A 93 5.48 15.71 10.94
N LYS A 94 5.43 14.90 9.87
CA LYS A 94 6.61 14.21 9.33
C LYS A 94 7.71 15.17 8.89
N LEU A 95 7.34 16.28 8.23
CA LEU A 95 8.28 17.33 7.83
C LEU A 95 8.93 18.01 9.05
N CYS A 96 8.14 18.33 10.07
CA CYS A 96 8.64 18.90 11.32
C CYS A 96 9.65 17.96 11.99
N ILE A 97 9.35 16.66 12.08
CA ILE A 97 10.27 15.66 12.61
C ILE A 97 11.56 15.61 11.79
N GLN A 98 11.47 15.64 10.46
CA GLN A 98 12.64 15.65 9.60
C GLN A 98 13.54 16.85 9.88
N ILE A 99 12.96 18.05 10.03
CA ILE A 99 13.71 19.26 10.39
C ILE A 99 14.41 19.10 11.75
N CYS A 100 13.71 18.55 12.74
CA CYS A 100 14.30 18.30 14.07
C CYS A 100 15.47 17.30 14.01
N VAL A 101 15.31 16.20 13.25
CA VAL A 101 16.36 15.20 13.01
C VAL A 101 17.56 15.87 12.35
N ASP A 102 17.34 16.69 11.33
CA ASP A 102 18.42 17.34 10.60
C ASP A 102 19.19 18.37 11.42
N ALA A 103 18.48 19.13 12.27
CA ALA A 103 19.09 20.14 13.13
C ALA A 103 19.84 19.55 14.35
N ASN A 104 19.48 18.33 14.79
CA ASN A 104 19.94 17.77 16.07
C ASN A 104 20.60 16.38 15.94
N LYS A 105 21.23 16.06 14.79
CA LYS A 105 21.82 14.74 14.50
C LYS A 105 22.78 14.19 15.58
N ALA A 106 23.44 15.07 16.33
CA ALA A 106 24.42 14.71 17.35
C ALA A 106 23.88 14.78 18.79
N ASP A 107 22.63 15.24 18.99
CA ASP A 107 22.07 15.50 20.31
C ASP A 107 20.65 14.95 20.41
N ASN A 108 20.54 13.73 20.93
CA ASN A 108 19.24 13.05 21.09
C ASN A 108 18.31 13.80 22.05
N ILE A 109 18.82 14.49 23.07
CA ILE A 109 17.98 15.22 24.02
C ILE A 109 17.30 16.39 23.31
N LYS A 110 18.07 17.17 22.54
CA LYS A 110 17.50 18.27 21.74
C LYS A 110 16.61 17.77 20.60
N LEU A 111 16.92 16.61 20.03
CA LEU A 111 16.05 15.96 19.04
C LEU A 111 14.67 15.66 19.63
N PHE A 112 14.60 15.00 20.79
CA PHE A 112 13.33 14.69 21.44
C PHE A 112 12.59 15.95 21.90
N ASP A 113 13.29 16.96 22.44
CA ASP A 113 12.66 18.24 22.81
C ASP A 113 12.05 18.96 21.60
N CYS A 114 12.77 19.01 20.47
CA CYS A 114 12.27 19.56 19.21
C CYS A 114 11.06 18.76 18.70
N ALA A 115 11.20 17.43 18.61
CA ALA A 115 10.15 16.53 18.10
C ALA A 115 8.86 16.57 18.95
N SER A 116 8.98 16.81 20.26
CA SER A 116 7.81 16.92 21.16
C SER A 116 6.84 18.04 20.77
N LYS A 117 7.33 19.06 20.05
CA LYS A 117 6.58 20.25 19.62
C LYS A 117 5.92 20.07 18.25
N CYS A 118 6.24 19.00 17.52
CA CYS A 118 5.67 18.71 16.21
C CYS A 118 4.23 18.18 16.33
N ASN A 119 3.34 18.67 15.46
CA ASN A 119 1.95 18.24 15.31
C ASN A 119 1.58 18.20 13.82
#